data_AF-A0AAT9H5A3-F1
#
_entry.id   AF-A0AAT9H5A3-F1
#
_cell.length_a   1.000
_cell.length_b   1.000
_cell.length_c   1.000
_cell.angle_alpha   90.00
_cell.angle_beta   90.00
_cell.angle_gamma   90.00
#
_symmetry.space_group_name_H-M   'P 1'
#
loop_
_entity.id
_entity.type
_entity.pdbx_description
1 polymer ?
#
loop_
_entity_poly.entity_id
_entity_poly.type
_entity_poly.pdbx_seq_one_letter_code
_entity_poly.pdbx_strand_id
1 'polypeptide(L)'
;MPNLGELKIPVIIYAAVISTMLLFAFNGSLTWKKAGSLYVLAGAVSFVISDSILAFNKFHAPIEKSSFFIMLTYLVAQYLIVIGILKLNTKKAD
;
A
#
# COMPACT_ATOMS: atom_id res chain seq x y z
N MET A 1 20.75 8.46 -12.23
CA MET A 1 19.44 7.87 -12.57
C MET A 1 19.05 8.27 -14.00
N PRO A 2 19.62 7.68 -15.06
CA PRO A 2 19.18 7.98 -16.43
C PRO A 2 18.18 6.91 -16.93
N ASN A 3 17.19 7.34 -17.72
CA ASN A 3 16.22 6.53 -18.48
C ASN A 3 14.93 6.04 -17.79
N LEU A 4 14.13 6.97 -17.25
CA LEU A 4 12.69 6.71 -17.07
C LEU A 4 11.86 6.99 -18.34
N GLY A 5 12.49 7.50 -19.42
CA GLY A 5 11.92 7.67 -20.75
C GLY A 5 10.49 8.22 -20.75
N GLU A 6 9.62 7.57 -21.52
CA GLU A 6 8.18 7.86 -21.59
C GLU A 6 7.39 7.40 -20.35
N LEU A 7 7.93 6.49 -19.55
CA LEU A 7 7.29 5.96 -18.33
C LEU A 7 7.36 6.92 -17.14
N LYS A 8 8.12 8.01 -17.24
CA LYS A 8 8.31 8.97 -16.15
C LYS A 8 6.99 9.55 -15.62
N ILE A 9 6.14 10.04 -16.52
CA ILE A 9 4.86 10.65 -16.15
C ILE A 9 3.94 9.60 -15.48
N PRO A 10 3.71 8.42 -16.08
CA PRO A 10 2.94 7.35 -15.43
C PRO A 10 3.44 6.98 -14.04
N VAL A 11 4.76 6.85 -13.85
CA VAL A 11 5.35 6.47 -12.55
C VAL A 11 5.12 7.55 -11.50
N ILE A 12 5.24 8.83 -11.86
CA ILE A 12 4.98 9.94 -10.93
C ILE A 12 3.51 9.95 -10.52
N ILE A 13 2.58 9.81 -11.47
CA ILE A 13 1.14 9.77 -11.16
C ILE A 13 0.84 8.60 -10.22
N TYR A 14 1.36 7.42 -10.53
CA TYR A 14 1.18 6.24 -9.71
C TYR A 14 1.73 6.40 -8.29
N ALA A 15 2.96 6.92 -8.15
CA ALA A 15 3.57 7.19 -6.86
C ALA A 15 2.77 8.23 -6.05
N ALA A 16 2.23 9.25 -6.71
CA ALA A 16 1.38 10.26 -6.07
C ALA A 16 0.07 9.64 -5.54
N VAL A 17 -0.57 8.76 -6.30
CA VAL A 17 -1.79 8.04 -5.88
C VAL A 17 -1.53 7.18 -4.65
N ILE A 18 -0.47 6.37 -4.67
CA ILE A 18 -0.11 5.50 -3.54
C ILE A 18 0.27 6.32 -2.31
N SER A 19 1.02 7.40 -2.48
CA SER A 19 1.39 8.30 -1.38
C SER A 19 0.14 8.95 -0.77
N THR A 20 -0.80 9.37 -1.60
CA THR A 20 -2.08 9.95 -1.14
C THR A 20 -2.90 8.92 -0.36
N MET A 21 -2.96 7.67 -0.82
CA MET A 21 -3.59 6.58 -0.08
C MET A 21 -2.94 6.39 1.30
N LEU A 22 -1.61 6.38 1.40
CA LEU A 22 -0.90 6.27 2.67
C LEU A 22 -1.22 7.45 3.61
N LEU A 23 -1.25 8.67 3.07
CA LEU A 23 -1.61 9.87 3.84
C LEU A 23 -3.04 9.79 4.39
N PHE A 24 -4.00 9.31 3.60
CA PHE A 24 -5.37 9.09 4.07
C PHE A 24 -5.46 8.00 5.14
N ALA A 25 -4.75 6.89 4.97
CA ALA A 25 -4.68 5.83 5.98
C ALA A 25 -4.06 6.33 7.29
N PHE A 26 -3.02 7.16 7.21
CA PHE A 26 -2.38 7.78 8.36
C PHE A 26 -3.32 8.77 9.07
N ASN A 27 -3.95 9.67 8.33
CA ASN A 27 -4.96 10.60 8.88
C ASN A 27 -6.14 9.84 9.50
N GLY A 28 -6.60 8.77 8.86
CA GLY A 28 -7.62 7.87 9.39
C GLY A 28 -7.18 7.18 10.69
N SER A 29 -5.91 6.80 10.81
CA SER A 29 -5.35 6.20 12.04
C SER A 29 -5.48 7.13 13.25
N LEU A 30 -5.29 8.43 13.05
CA LEU A 30 -5.42 9.48 14.07
C LEU A 30 -6.89 9.80 14.40
N THR A 31 -7.76 9.75 13.38
CA THR A 31 -9.15 10.23 13.49
C THR A 31 -10.12 9.15 13.98
N TRP A 32 -10.00 7.91 13.49
CA TRP A 32 -11.05 6.90 13.65
C TRP A 32 -11.09 6.22 15.03
N LYS A 33 -10.12 6.47 15.92
CA LYS A 33 -10.05 6.01 17.33
C LYS A 33 -10.56 4.57 17.60
N LYS A 34 -10.35 3.67 16.65
CA LYS A 34 -10.80 2.27 16.69
C LYS A 34 -9.62 1.38 16.33
N ALA A 35 -9.56 0.17 16.90
CA ALA A 35 -8.49 -0.78 16.59
C ALA A 35 -8.36 -1.08 15.09
N GLY A 36 -9.47 -1.02 14.34
CA GLY A 36 -9.49 -1.20 12.87
C GLY A 36 -8.62 -0.21 12.09
N SER A 37 -8.38 1.00 12.61
CA SER A 37 -7.60 2.02 11.91
C SER A 37 -6.12 1.66 11.81
N LEU A 38 -5.58 0.96 12.80
CA LEU A 38 -4.20 0.47 12.79
C LEU A 38 -3.99 -0.62 11.74
N TYR A 39 -4.98 -1.49 11.51
CA TYR A 39 -4.93 -2.49 10.44
C TYR A 39 -4.93 -1.83 9.06
N VAL A 40 -5.75 -0.80 8.85
CA VAL A 40 -5.74 -0.03 7.58
C VAL A 40 -4.39 0.64 7.36
N LEU A 41 -3.80 1.26 8.39
CA LEU A 41 -2.46 1.87 8.29
C LEU A 41 -1.38 0.83 8.01
N ALA A 42 -1.35 -0.28 8.74
CA ALA A 42 -0.39 -1.36 8.52
C ALA A 42 -0.51 -1.97 7.11
N GLY A 43 -1.74 -2.12 6.63
CA GLY A 43 -2.02 -2.56 5.26
C GLY A 43 -1.54 -1.55 4.21
N ALA A 44 -1.79 -0.25 4.41
CA ALA A 44 -1.32 0.81 3.52
C ALA A 44 0.22 0.87 3.45
N VAL A 45 0.90 0.73 4.59
CA VAL A 45 2.39 0.65 4.63
C VAL A 45 2.88 -0.59 3.88
N SER A 46 2.26 -1.74 4.09
CA SER A 46 2.61 -2.98 3.39
C SER A 46 2.41 -2.87 1.88
N PHE A 47 1.37 -2.16 1.45
CA PHE A 47 1.08 -1.87 0.04
C PHE A 47 2.21 -1.03 -0.59
N VAL A 48 2.62 0.05 0.08
CA VAL A 48 3.74 0.91 -0.37
C VAL A 48 5.06 0.13 -0.44
N ILE A 49 5.31 -0.79 0.50
CA ILE A 49 6.48 -1.68 0.46
C ILE A 49 6.42 -2.59 -0.77
N SER A 50 5.26 -3.19 -1.03
CA SER A 50 5.05 -4.03 -2.22
C SER A 50 5.34 -3.26 -3.52
N ASP A 51 4.84 -2.03 -3.63
CA ASP A 51 5.03 -1.19 -4.81
C ASP A 51 6.48 -0.68 -4.94
N SER A 52 7.16 -0.47 -3.80
CA SER A 52 8.58 -0.12 -3.78
C SER A 52 9.44 -1.27 -4.32
N ILE A 53 9.13 -2.52 -3.95
CA ILE A 53 9.79 -3.72 -4.49
C ILE A 53 9.50 -3.84 -5.99
N LEU A 54 8.26 -3.61 -6.43
CA LEU A 54 7.88 -3.64 -7.83
C LEU A 54 8.63 -2.57 -8.65
N ALA A 55 8.72 -1.34 -8.14
CA ALA A 55 9.44 -0.24 -8.78
C ALA A 55 10.94 -0.52 -8.85
N PHE A 56 11.54 -1.03 -7.78
CA PHE A 56 12.95 -1.41 -7.75
C PHE A 56 13.25 -2.53 -8.76
N ASN A 57 12.41 -3.58 -8.78
CA ASN A 57 12.55 -4.70 -9.72
C ASN A 57 12.40 -4.24 -11.19
N LYS A 58 11.55 -3.25 -11.46
CA LYS A 58 11.26 -2.77 -12.82
C LYS A 58 12.25 -1.73 -13.34
N PHE A 59 12.80 -0.88 -12.46
CA PHE A 59 13.59 0.28 -12.87
C PHE A 59 15.05 0.29 -12.40
N HIS A 60 15.44 -0.61 -11.50
CA HIS A 60 16.81 -0.65 -10.97
C HIS A 60 17.53 -1.95 -11.32
N ALA A 61 17.11 -3.06 -10.70
CA ALA A 61 17.73 -4.36 -10.91
C ALA A 61 16.66 -5.46 -10.76
N PRO A 62 16.61 -6.44 -11.67
CA PRO A 62 15.71 -7.57 -11.52
C PRO A 62 16.08 -8.34 -10.24
N ILE A 63 15.10 -8.50 -9.36
CA ILE A 63 15.23 -9.33 -8.16
C ILE A 63 14.76 -10.74 -8.52
N GLU A 64 15.56 -11.76 -8.21
CA GLU A 64 15.15 -13.15 -8.35
C GLU A 64 13.91 -13.44 -7.49
N LYS A 65 12.87 -14.04 -8.09
CA LYS A 65 11.58 -14.32 -7.43
C LYS A 65 10.85 -13.06 -6.92
N SER A 66 11.13 -11.89 -7.48
CA SER A 66 10.43 -10.64 -7.13
C SER A 66 8.91 -10.76 -7.14
N SER A 67 8.35 -11.43 -8.16
CA SER A 67 6.91 -11.66 -8.28
C SER A 67 6.31 -12.35 -7.06
N PHE A 68 7.04 -13.29 -6.43
CA PHE A 68 6.56 -13.97 -5.22
C PHE A 68 6.50 -13.00 -4.04
N PHE A 69 7.58 -12.25 -3.80
CA PHE A 69 7.62 -11.28 -2.69
C PHE A 69 6.61 -10.15 -2.86
N ILE A 70 6.48 -9.61 -4.08
CA ILE A 70 5.49 -8.59 -4.42
C ILE A 70 4.08 -9.11 -4.14
N MET A 71 3.74 -10.30 -4.62
CA MET A 71 2.41 -10.88 -4.40
C MET A 71 2.15 -11.18 -2.91
N LEU A 72 3.16 -11.65 -2.18
CA LEU A 72 3.04 -11.91 -0.75
C LEU A 72 2.76 -10.61 0.03
N THR A 73 3.56 -9.57 -0.18
CA THR A 73 3.37 -8.27 0.49
C THR A 73 2.05 -7.62 0.09
N TYR A 74 1.65 -7.77 -1.18
CA TYR A 74 0.39 -7.28 -1.70
C TYR A 74 -0.82 -7.97 -1.06
N LEU A 75 -0.83 -9.30 -0.96
CA LEU A 75 -1.93 -10.04 -0.36
C LEU A 75 -2.06 -9.73 1.14
N VAL A 76 -0.93 -9.60 1.85
CA VAL A 76 -0.91 -9.15 3.24
C VAL A 76 -1.50 -7.74 3.37
N ALA A 77 -1.12 -6.82 2.48
CA ALA A 77 -1.66 -5.46 2.46
C ALA A 77 -3.18 -5.45 2.28
N GLN A 78 -3.68 -6.17 1.27
CA GLN A 78 -5.12 -6.27 1.01
C GLN A 78 -5.89 -6.87 2.18
N TYR A 79 -5.38 -7.97 2.74
CA TYR A 79 -6.00 -8.62 3.89
C TYR A 79 -6.13 -7.66 5.08
N LEU A 80 -5.05 -6.94 5.40
CA LEU A 80 -5.04 -5.97 6.50
C LEU A 80 -6.01 -4.80 6.27
N ILE A 81 -6.07 -4.27 5.04
CA ILE A 81 -7.01 -3.19 4.69
C ILE A 81 -8.46 -3.68 4.85
N VAL A 82 -8.80 -4.85 4.31
CA VAL A 82 -10.16 -5.42 4.39
C VAL A 82 -10.57 -5.66 5.84
N ILE A 83 -9.73 -6.33 6.64
CA ILE A 83 -10.01 -6.58 8.06
C ILE A 83 -10.12 -5.26 8.84
N GLY A 84 -9.26 -4.29 8.53
CA GLY A 84 -9.32 -2.96 9.14
C GLY A 84 -10.65 -2.27 8.89
N ILE A 85 -11.12 -2.25 7.63
CA ILE A 85 -12.40 -1.67 7.25
C ILE A 85 -13.58 -2.40 7.92
N LEU A 86 -13.57 -3.73 7.94
CA LEU A 86 -14.62 -4.52 8.60
C LEU A 86 -14.70 -4.20 10.11
N LYS A 87 -13.55 -4.05 10.79
CA LYS A 87 -13.48 -3.65 12.20
C LYS A 87 -13.91 -2.20 12.44
N LEU A 88 -13.65 -1.29 11.49
CA LEU A 88 -14.09 0.10 11.57
C LEU A 88 -15.61 0.22 11.43
N ASN A 89 -16.19 -0.60 10.54
CA ASN A 89 -17.60 -0.58 10.18
C ASN A 89 -18.46 -1.62 10.91
N THR A 90 -17.91 -2.30 11.92
CA THR A 90 -18.71 -3.22 12.75
C THR A 90 -19.83 -2.41 13.39
N LYS A 91 -21.07 -2.59 12.91
CA LYS A 91 -22.26 -2.11 13.61
C LYS A 91 -22.28 -2.82 14.96
N LYS A 92 -22.42 -2.08 16.06
CA LYS A 92 -22.93 -2.68 17.29
C LYS A 92 -24.27 -3.33 16.89
N ALA A 93 -24.38 -4.64 17.05
CA ALA A 93 -25.68 -5.27 17.02
C ALA A 93 -26.44 -4.70 18.22
N ASP A 94 -27.36 -3.77 17.93
CA ASP A 94 -28.36 -3.31 18.88
C ASP A 94 -29.40 -4.41 19.10
#